data_AF-A0A0R2XL38-F1
#
_entry.id   AF-A0A0R2XL38-F1
#
_cell.length_a   1.000
_cell.length_b   1.000
_cell.length_c   1.000
_cell.angle_alpha   90.00
_cell.angle_beta   90.00
_cell.angle_gamma   90.00
#
_symmetry.space_group_name_H-M   'P 1'
#
loop_
_entity.id
_entity.type
_entity.pdbx_description
1 polymer ?
#
loop_
_entity_poly.entity_id
_entity_poly.type
_entity_poly.pdbx_seq_one_letter_code
_entity_poly.pdbx_strand_id
1 'polypeptide(L)'
;MKKVFISGCYDILHAGHIQFFREARALGSHLTVCFASDAVLWEHKKRRTSIPQDHKLALMTALEVIDQVVIGDCEELGLDFKDHFLKIRPDVLAVTEDDQYADIKRALCAEVGAEYIALPKTPPQFTPVSSSSIVRNIRTPAQAPLRVDFGGGWLDVPHHARDGAYIVNCAISPMVSLNEWDYEIKSGLGGSGAWALLNGNDAVESELNLGVGWQDPAIIRETGVCVWRSGPRPVLHFKRNGDFLRGHMALHYTDTPHDTPDNVDNRRDYDLIEQAAASAKEAVFAGDIPKLGEAVSLSYAAQLEEGMLELPAAEGCVGRKYCGGGWGGYALYLFANSQARDAFVASANCNRAIEPYITIR
;
A
#
# COMPACT_ATOMS: atom_id res chain seq x y z
N MET A 1 -1.31 -50.44 -1.45
CA MET A 1 -1.85 -49.13 -1.05
C MET A 1 -0.82 -48.09 -1.46
N LYS A 2 -1.15 -47.15 -2.35
CA LYS A 2 -0.18 -46.13 -2.82
C LYS A 2 -0.23 -44.92 -1.88
N LYS A 3 0.88 -44.64 -1.19
CA LYS A 3 1.03 -43.58 -0.19
C LYS A 3 1.58 -42.31 -0.85
N VAL A 4 0.84 -41.23 -0.74
CA VAL A 4 1.20 -39.90 -1.22
C VAL A 4 1.59 -39.05 -0.02
N PHE A 5 2.65 -38.27 -0.17
CA PHE A 5 3.12 -37.33 0.82
C PHE A 5 3.18 -35.94 0.21
N ILE A 6 2.72 -34.93 0.95
CA ILE A 6 2.84 -33.51 0.60
C ILE A 6 3.37 -32.72 1.80
N SER A 7 4.07 -31.62 1.52
CA SER A 7 4.60 -30.71 2.54
C SER A 7 4.27 -29.26 2.22
N GLY A 8 4.09 -28.44 3.26
CA GLY A 8 3.84 -27.01 3.12
C GLY A 8 3.72 -26.27 4.44
N CYS A 9 3.58 -24.95 4.40
CA CYS A 9 3.39 -24.13 5.61
C CYS A 9 1.94 -24.18 6.12
N TYR A 10 0.99 -24.12 5.17
CA TYR A 10 -0.46 -24.09 5.39
C TYR A 10 -0.90 -23.12 6.50
N ASP A 11 -0.34 -21.89 6.49
CA ASP A 11 -0.49 -20.88 7.55
C ASP A 11 -1.96 -20.56 7.90
N ILE A 12 -2.75 -20.21 6.88
CA ILE A 12 -4.21 -20.09 6.98
C ILE A 12 -4.81 -21.01 5.93
N LEU A 13 -5.52 -22.05 6.37
CA LEU A 13 -6.22 -22.98 5.48
C LEU A 13 -7.30 -22.25 4.66
N HIS A 14 -7.39 -22.59 3.38
CA HIS A 14 -8.35 -22.02 2.44
C HIS A 14 -8.63 -23.02 1.31
N ALA A 15 -9.63 -22.74 0.47
CA ALA A 15 -10.10 -23.66 -0.56
C ALA A 15 -9.00 -24.10 -1.56
N GLY A 16 -8.04 -23.22 -1.87
CA GLY A 16 -6.86 -23.60 -2.67
C GLY A 16 -6.03 -24.74 -2.08
N HIS A 17 -5.84 -24.77 -0.74
CA HIS A 17 -5.18 -25.90 -0.08
C HIS A 17 -6.01 -27.18 -0.20
N ILE A 18 -7.33 -27.09 -0.03
CA ILE A 18 -8.24 -28.26 -0.15
C ILE A 18 -8.22 -28.83 -1.58
N GLN A 19 -8.19 -27.98 -2.60
CA GLN A 19 -8.05 -28.40 -3.98
C GLN A 19 -6.73 -29.13 -4.21
N PHE A 20 -5.61 -28.57 -3.75
CA PHE A 20 -4.30 -29.22 -3.84
C PHE A 20 -4.26 -30.56 -3.09
N PHE A 21 -4.88 -30.65 -1.90
CA PHE A 21 -4.97 -31.90 -1.16
C PHE A 21 -5.75 -32.98 -1.92
N ARG A 22 -6.83 -32.62 -2.62
CA ARG A 22 -7.61 -33.54 -3.47
C ARG A 22 -6.82 -33.99 -4.70
N GLU A 23 -6.09 -33.08 -5.35
CA GLU A 23 -5.24 -33.39 -6.50
C GLU A 23 -4.10 -34.34 -6.09
N ALA A 24 -3.44 -34.08 -4.96
CA ALA A 24 -2.44 -34.98 -4.40
C ALA A 24 -3.05 -36.34 -4.00
N ARG A 25 -4.21 -36.34 -3.33
CA ARG A 25 -4.96 -37.56 -2.98
C ARG A 25 -5.23 -38.43 -4.20
N ALA A 26 -5.55 -37.85 -5.35
CA ALA A 26 -5.85 -38.59 -6.57
C ALA A 26 -4.66 -39.42 -7.11
N LEU A 27 -3.43 -39.14 -6.67
CA LEU A 27 -2.23 -39.90 -7.04
C LEU A 27 -2.09 -41.24 -6.30
N GLY A 28 -2.92 -41.49 -5.29
CA GLY A 28 -2.86 -42.70 -4.48
C GLY A 28 -4.11 -42.95 -3.65
N SER A 29 -3.98 -43.78 -2.62
CA SER A 29 -5.08 -44.21 -1.75
C SER A 29 -4.80 -43.91 -0.27
N HIS A 30 -3.66 -43.30 0.04
CA HIS A 30 -3.31 -42.76 1.35
C HIS A 30 -2.61 -41.40 1.15
N LEU A 31 -3.01 -40.35 1.87
CA LEU A 31 -2.44 -39.00 1.82
C LEU A 31 -1.95 -38.63 3.21
N THR A 32 -0.63 -38.47 3.32
CA THR A 32 0.01 -37.83 4.46
C THR A 32 0.30 -36.37 4.13
N VAL A 33 -0.12 -35.47 5.00
CA VAL A 33 0.20 -34.04 4.90
C VAL A 33 1.14 -33.65 6.03
N CYS A 34 2.30 -33.11 5.66
CA CYS A 34 3.25 -32.54 6.59
C CYS A 34 3.16 -31.01 6.58
N PHE A 35 3.17 -30.38 7.76
CA PHE A 35 3.32 -28.94 7.84
C PHE A 35 4.45 -28.52 8.76
N ALA A 36 5.16 -27.45 8.38
CA ALA A 36 6.27 -26.92 9.16
C ALA A 36 5.82 -26.43 10.55
N SER A 37 6.57 -26.78 11.59
CA SER A 37 6.35 -26.28 12.93
C SER A 37 6.66 -24.80 13.08
N ASP A 38 6.21 -24.22 14.19
CA ASP A 38 6.43 -22.81 14.48
C ASP A 38 7.93 -22.46 14.57
N ALA A 39 8.76 -23.39 15.06
CA ALA A 39 10.21 -23.22 15.15
C ALA A 39 10.87 -23.17 13.76
N VAL A 40 10.54 -24.13 12.89
CA VAL A 40 11.04 -24.21 11.51
C VAL A 40 10.64 -22.96 10.72
N LEU A 41 9.39 -22.49 10.87
CA LEU A 41 8.92 -21.28 10.21
C LEU A 41 9.61 -20.01 10.73
N TRP A 42 9.88 -19.96 12.03
CA TRP A 42 10.64 -18.86 12.62
C TRP A 42 12.07 -18.83 12.07
N GLU A 43 12.75 -19.97 11.97
CA GLU A 43 14.12 -19.98 11.50
C GLU A 43 14.25 -19.68 10.00
N HIS A 44 13.41 -20.28 9.16
CA HIS A 44 13.54 -20.13 7.70
C HIS A 44 12.85 -18.90 7.14
N LYS A 45 11.73 -18.46 7.73
CA LYS A 45 10.93 -17.34 7.20
C LYS A 45 10.92 -16.11 8.10
N LYS A 46 11.52 -16.19 9.29
CA LYS A 46 11.52 -15.11 10.31
C LYS A 46 10.11 -14.56 10.53
N ARG A 47 9.11 -15.45 10.49
CA ARG A 47 7.69 -15.13 10.54
C ARG A 47 6.98 -16.04 11.52
N ARG A 48 6.10 -15.44 12.33
CA ARG A 48 5.15 -16.18 13.16
C ARG A 48 3.99 -16.69 12.31
N THR A 49 3.51 -17.88 12.65
CA THR A 49 2.26 -18.42 12.11
C THR A 49 1.07 -17.55 12.53
N SER A 50 0.11 -17.44 11.63
CA SER A 50 -1.18 -16.79 11.84
C SER A 50 -2.11 -17.68 12.66
N ILE A 51 -2.00 -19.00 12.47
CA ILE A 51 -2.73 -20.03 13.24
C ILE A 51 -1.71 -20.89 14.00
N PRO A 52 -1.84 -21.04 15.34
CA PRO A 52 -0.99 -21.92 16.13
C PRO A 52 -0.93 -23.35 15.59
N GLN A 53 0.22 -24.02 15.73
CA GLN A 53 0.43 -25.33 15.11
C GLN A 53 -0.53 -26.44 15.59
N ASP A 54 -0.98 -26.41 16.84
CA ASP A 54 -1.97 -27.33 17.40
C ASP A 54 -3.35 -27.14 16.77
N HIS A 55 -3.75 -25.90 16.51
CA HIS A 55 -4.95 -25.58 15.74
C HIS A 55 -4.84 -26.05 14.29
N LYS A 56 -3.69 -25.84 13.62
CA LYS A 56 -3.45 -26.37 12.27
C LYS A 56 -3.59 -27.90 12.24
N LEU A 57 -2.99 -28.59 13.21
CA LEU A 57 -3.11 -30.04 13.36
C LEU A 57 -4.58 -30.47 13.48
N ALA A 58 -5.33 -29.89 14.42
CA ALA A 58 -6.74 -30.23 14.62
C ALA A 58 -7.59 -30.00 13.37
N LEU A 59 -7.41 -28.87 12.68
CA LEU A 59 -8.14 -28.55 11.46
C LEU A 59 -7.83 -29.53 10.32
N MET A 60 -6.54 -29.84 10.11
CA MET A 60 -6.12 -30.72 9.02
C MET A 60 -6.52 -32.18 9.29
N THR A 61 -6.45 -32.64 10.54
CA THR A 61 -6.87 -33.99 10.92
C THR A 61 -8.39 -34.20 10.72
N ALA A 62 -9.20 -33.15 10.79
CA ALA A 62 -10.63 -33.23 10.54
C ALA A 62 -11.02 -33.32 9.05
N LEU A 63 -10.07 -33.09 8.12
CA LEU A 63 -10.35 -33.12 6.69
C LEU A 63 -10.35 -34.56 6.16
N GLU A 64 -11.49 -35.02 5.64
CA GLU A 64 -11.68 -36.38 5.10
C GLU A 64 -10.66 -36.78 4.01
N VAL A 65 -10.15 -35.81 3.25
CA VAL A 65 -9.17 -36.04 2.18
C VAL A 65 -7.78 -36.46 2.73
N ILE A 66 -7.51 -36.18 4.00
CA ILE A 66 -6.21 -36.42 4.67
C ILE A 66 -6.35 -37.63 5.59
N ASP A 67 -5.51 -38.66 5.40
CA ASP A 67 -5.51 -39.82 6.30
C ASP A 67 -4.54 -39.66 7.46
N GLN A 68 -3.46 -38.87 7.29
CA GLN A 68 -2.45 -38.64 8.31
C GLN A 68 -1.90 -37.22 8.23
N VAL A 69 -1.76 -36.57 9.38
CA VAL A 69 -1.07 -35.27 9.51
C VAL A 69 0.18 -35.45 10.36
N VAL A 70 1.29 -34.85 9.95
CA VAL A 70 2.55 -34.82 10.70
C VAL A 70 3.10 -33.40 10.75
N ILE A 71 3.89 -33.10 11.79
CA ILE A 71 4.50 -31.78 11.98
C ILE A 71 5.98 -31.92 11.62
N GLY A 72 6.46 -31.11 10.68
CA GLY A 72 7.85 -31.07 10.26
C GLY A 72 8.68 -30.19 11.18
N ASP A 73 9.63 -30.81 11.87
CA ASP A 73 10.53 -30.16 12.85
C ASP A 73 11.99 -30.12 12.38
N CYS A 74 12.29 -30.59 11.17
CA CYS A 74 13.66 -30.58 10.66
C CYS A 74 14.05 -29.15 10.23
N GLU A 75 15.22 -28.68 10.65
CA GLU A 75 15.75 -27.36 10.29
C GLU A 75 16.52 -27.37 8.96
N GLU A 76 16.53 -28.48 8.23
CA GLU A 76 17.15 -28.55 6.91
C GLU A 76 16.28 -27.82 5.88
N LEU A 77 16.81 -26.75 5.29
CA LEU A 77 16.07 -25.88 4.39
C LEU A 77 15.47 -26.68 3.21
N GLY A 78 14.14 -26.59 3.05
CA GLY A 78 13.40 -27.28 2.00
C GLY A 78 13.08 -28.75 2.30
N LEU A 79 13.53 -29.28 3.44
CA LEU A 79 13.36 -30.66 3.89
C LEU A 79 12.88 -30.74 5.35
N ASP A 80 12.02 -29.81 5.76
CA ASP A 80 11.40 -29.76 7.10
C ASP A 80 10.66 -31.05 7.49
N PHE A 81 10.28 -31.83 6.48
CA PHE A 81 9.57 -33.09 6.58
C PHE A 81 10.45 -34.36 6.51
N LYS A 82 11.78 -34.23 6.38
CA LYS A 82 12.73 -35.33 6.10
C LYS A 82 12.56 -36.53 7.02
N ASP A 83 12.58 -36.31 8.33
CA ASP A 83 12.51 -37.39 9.32
C ASP A 83 11.22 -38.20 9.22
N HIS A 84 10.10 -37.51 8.98
CA HIS A 84 8.81 -38.17 8.77
C HIS A 84 8.77 -38.91 7.43
N PHE A 85 9.32 -38.32 6.38
CA PHE A 85 9.37 -38.90 5.04
C PHE A 85 10.14 -40.23 5.02
N LEU A 86 11.32 -40.26 5.65
CA LEU A 86 12.16 -41.46 5.76
C LEU A 86 11.49 -42.57 6.58
N LYS A 87 10.73 -42.21 7.63
CA LYS A 87 9.98 -43.18 8.46
C LYS A 87 8.76 -43.74 7.74
N ILE A 88 7.99 -42.88 7.07
CA ILE A 88 6.74 -43.25 6.40
C ILE A 88 7.00 -44.02 5.10
N ARG A 89 8.13 -43.72 4.41
CA ARG A 89 8.50 -44.28 3.10
C ARG A 89 7.33 -44.24 2.11
N PRO A 90 6.86 -43.05 1.72
CA PRO A 90 5.77 -42.90 0.77
C PRO A 90 6.19 -43.36 -0.63
N ASP A 91 5.22 -43.64 -1.49
CA ASP A 91 5.46 -43.97 -2.90
C ASP A 91 5.59 -42.72 -3.76
N VAL A 92 4.99 -41.61 -3.34
CA VAL A 92 4.99 -40.32 -4.06
C VAL A 92 5.23 -39.16 -3.10
N LEU A 93 6.12 -38.24 -3.48
CA LEU A 93 6.16 -36.87 -2.98
C LEU A 93 5.52 -35.94 -4.02
N ALA A 94 4.36 -35.38 -3.69
CA ALA A 94 3.69 -34.42 -4.56
C ALA A 94 3.98 -32.98 -4.09
N VAL A 95 4.33 -32.11 -5.03
CA VAL A 95 4.60 -30.68 -4.80
C VAL A 95 3.91 -29.84 -5.86
N THR A 96 3.95 -28.51 -5.73
CA THR A 96 3.51 -27.59 -6.79
C THR A 96 4.65 -27.29 -7.76
N GLU A 97 4.33 -26.91 -9.00
CA GLU A 97 5.31 -26.57 -10.05
C GLU A 97 6.33 -25.48 -9.68
N ASP A 98 6.02 -24.61 -8.72
CA ASP A 98 6.89 -23.53 -8.25
C ASP A 98 7.82 -23.94 -7.09
N ASP A 99 8.05 -25.23 -6.91
CA ASP A 99 8.95 -25.73 -5.87
C ASP A 99 10.40 -25.29 -6.10
N GLN A 100 10.96 -24.59 -5.11
CA GLN A 100 12.31 -24.02 -5.17
C GLN A 100 13.42 -25.02 -4.77
N TYR A 101 13.05 -26.23 -4.33
CA TYR A 101 13.94 -27.20 -3.70
C TYR A 101 13.87 -28.57 -4.40
N ALA A 102 13.57 -28.57 -5.69
CA ALA A 102 13.31 -29.78 -6.46
C ALA A 102 14.48 -30.78 -6.41
N ASP A 103 15.72 -30.30 -6.55
CA ASP A 103 16.91 -31.17 -6.61
C ASP A 103 17.13 -31.95 -5.31
N ILE A 104 17.08 -31.27 -4.17
CA ILE A 104 17.26 -31.92 -2.86
C ILE A 104 16.08 -32.84 -2.51
N LYS A 105 14.85 -32.49 -2.92
CA LYS A 105 13.67 -33.34 -2.74
C LYS A 105 13.73 -34.59 -3.61
N ARG A 106 14.20 -34.47 -4.86
CA ARG A 106 14.41 -35.63 -5.76
C ARG A 106 15.48 -36.57 -5.19
N ALA A 107 16.56 -36.04 -4.63
CA ALA A 107 17.57 -36.84 -3.95
C ALA A 107 16.97 -37.64 -2.77
N LEU A 108 16.19 -36.97 -1.91
CA LEU A 108 15.49 -37.63 -0.80
C LEU A 108 14.50 -38.71 -1.29
N CYS A 109 13.76 -38.45 -2.37
CA CYS A 109 12.87 -39.43 -2.98
C CYS A 109 13.63 -40.68 -3.45
N ALA A 110 14.82 -40.51 -4.05
CA ALA A 110 15.64 -41.62 -4.52
C ALA A 110 16.11 -42.55 -3.38
N GLU A 111 16.35 -42.02 -2.18
CA GLU A 111 16.75 -42.81 -1.00
C GLU A 111 15.68 -43.81 -0.55
N VAL A 112 14.41 -43.45 -0.69
CA VAL A 112 13.28 -44.29 -0.26
C VAL A 112 12.61 -45.04 -1.40
N GLY A 113 12.95 -44.72 -2.65
CA GLY A 113 12.31 -45.24 -3.86
C GLY A 113 10.98 -44.57 -4.21
N ALA A 114 10.78 -43.32 -3.77
CA ALA A 114 9.58 -42.54 -4.05
C ALA A 114 9.67 -41.82 -5.40
N GLU A 115 8.53 -41.58 -6.01
CA GLU A 115 8.39 -40.73 -7.20
C GLU A 115 8.20 -39.27 -6.78
N TYR A 116 8.96 -38.35 -7.38
CA TYR A 116 8.72 -36.91 -7.24
C TYR A 116 7.77 -36.44 -8.34
N ILE A 117 6.61 -35.89 -7.96
CA ILE A 117 5.60 -35.39 -8.89
C ILE A 117 5.35 -33.90 -8.61
N ALA A 118 5.61 -33.06 -9.62
CA ALA A 118 5.19 -31.67 -9.61
C ALA A 118 3.79 -31.56 -10.24
N LEU A 119 2.82 -31.13 -9.44
CA LEU A 119 1.45 -30.90 -9.89
C LEU A 119 1.32 -29.48 -10.46
N PRO A 120 0.63 -29.31 -11.59
CA PRO A 120 0.37 -28.01 -12.15
C PRO A 120 -0.48 -27.17 -11.22
N LYS A 121 -0.28 -25.84 -11.24
CA LYS A 121 -1.19 -24.92 -10.55
C LYS A 121 -2.52 -24.88 -11.31
N THR A 122 -3.41 -25.81 -11.00
CA THR A 122 -4.76 -25.81 -11.54
C THR A 122 -5.45 -24.50 -11.16
N PRO A 123 -6.15 -23.83 -12.10
CA PRO A 123 -6.96 -22.66 -11.77
C PRO A 123 -7.90 -22.99 -10.61
N PRO A 124 -7.98 -22.12 -9.60
CA PRO A 124 -8.83 -22.39 -8.45
C PRO A 124 -10.29 -22.43 -8.88
N GLN A 125 -11.04 -23.40 -8.36
CA GLN A 125 -12.50 -23.50 -8.58
C GLN A 125 -13.31 -22.44 -7.82
N PHE A 126 -12.61 -21.57 -7.08
CA PHE A 126 -13.16 -20.56 -6.19
C PHE A 126 -12.37 -19.26 -6.38
N THR A 127 -12.85 -18.17 -5.76
CA THR A 127 -12.09 -16.90 -5.74
C THR A 127 -10.66 -17.14 -5.24
N PRO A 128 -9.63 -16.79 -6.03
CA PRO A 128 -8.24 -17.00 -5.65
C PRO A 128 -7.89 -16.26 -4.36
N VAL A 129 -7.31 -16.97 -3.39
CA VAL A 129 -6.81 -16.39 -2.13
C VAL A 129 -5.50 -17.05 -1.71
N SER A 130 -4.71 -16.33 -0.93
CA SER A 130 -3.52 -16.83 -0.23
C SER A 130 -3.59 -16.45 1.25
N SER A 131 -2.85 -17.15 2.11
CA SER A 131 -2.76 -16.76 3.53
C SER A 131 -2.24 -15.32 3.68
N SER A 132 -1.30 -14.89 2.83
CA SER A 132 -0.80 -13.51 2.82
C SER A 132 -1.90 -12.51 2.44
N SER A 133 -2.72 -12.79 1.42
CA SER A 133 -3.82 -11.90 1.04
C SER A 133 -4.91 -11.82 2.10
N ILE A 134 -5.20 -12.92 2.81
CA ILE A 134 -6.17 -12.92 3.92
C ILE A 134 -5.67 -12.02 5.06
N VAL A 135 -4.44 -12.22 5.53
CA VAL A 135 -3.85 -11.39 6.60
C VAL A 135 -3.84 -9.92 6.19
N ARG A 136 -3.47 -9.66 4.94
CA ARG A 136 -3.45 -8.32 4.37
C ARG A 136 -4.82 -7.67 4.41
N ASN A 137 -5.86 -8.36 3.92
CA ASN A 137 -7.24 -7.87 3.93
C ASN A 137 -7.78 -7.62 5.34
N ILE A 138 -7.38 -8.43 6.33
CA ILE A 138 -7.76 -8.22 7.74
C ILE A 138 -7.11 -6.94 8.32
N ARG A 139 -5.89 -6.62 7.89
CA ARG A 139 -5.14 -5.44 8.35
C ARG A 139 -5.51 -4.15 7.63
N THR A 140 -6.19 -4.26 6.50
CA THR A 140 -6.61 -3.12 5.69
C THR A 140 -7.52 -2.18 6.48
N PRO A 141 -7.23 -0.88 6.54
CA PRO A 141 -8.09 0.06 7.26
C PRO A 141 -9.42 0.24 6.50
N ALA A 142 -10.50 0.49 7.25
CA ALA A 142 -11.82 0.73 6.66
C ALA A 142 -11.92 2.10 5.97
N GLN A 143 -11.10 3.06 6.40
CA GLN A 143 -11.02 4.40 5.87
C GLN A 143 -9.57 4.81 5.65
N ALA A 144 -9.31 5.63 4.63
CA ALA A 144 -8.02 6.19 4.32
C ALA A 144 -8.12 7.72 4.19
N PRO A 145 -7.14 8.48 4.69
CA PRO A 145 -7.07 9.90 4.40
C PRO A 145 -6.68 10.13 2.94
N LEU A 146 -7.08 11.28 2.42
CA LEU A 146 -6.49 11.86 1.23
C LEU A 146 -5.38 12.83 1.64
N ARG A 147 -4.79 13.54 0.67
CA ARG A 147 -3.76 14.54 0.96
C ARG A 147 -3.91 15.80 0.13
N VAL A 148 -3.33 16.89 0.64
CA VAL A 148 -3.09 18.14 -0.10
C VAL A 148 -1.63 18.55 0.03
N ASP A 149 -1.14 19.36 -0.91
CA ASP A 149 0.23 19.88 -0.89
C ASP A 149 0.24 21.38 -0.76
N PHE A 150 1.17 21.89 0.04
CA PHE A 150 1.43 23.31 0.15
C PHE A 150 2.57 23.77 -0.78
N GLY A 151 3.51 22.89 -1.10
CA GLY A 151 4.63 23.21 -1.99
C GLY A 151 5.52 22.00 -2.29
N GLY A 152 6.25 22.07 -3.41
CA GLY A 152 7.25 21.07 -3.80
C GLY A 152 6.72 19.79 -4.44
N GLY A 153 5.41 19.65 -4.65
CA GLY A 153 4.78 18.41 -5.16
C GLY A 153 5.12 17.98 -6.59
N TRP A 154 6.04 18.65 -7.30
CA TRP A 154 6.66 18.11 -8.54
C TRP A 154 8.02 17.46 -8.26
N LEU A 155 8.65 17.81 -7.13
CA LEU A 155 9.98 17.34 -6.76
C LEU A 155 9.95 15.94 -6.16
N ASP A 156 8.76 15.35 -5.99
CA ASP A 156 8.54 13.97 -5.58
C ASP A 156 8.75 12.99 -6.75
N VAL A 157 8.61 13.46 -7.99
CA VAL A 157 8.83 12.64 -9.18
C VAL A 157 10.32 12.52 -9.48
N PRO A 158 10.89 11.30 -9.63
CA PRO A 158 12.34 11.10 -9.71
C PRO A 158 13.07 11.91 -10.80
N HIS A 159 12.42 12.17 -11.94
CA HIS A 159 13.01 12.92 -13.05
C HIS A 159 13.00 14.45 -12.84
N HIS A 160 12.20 14.95 -11.90
CA HIS A 160 12.10 16.35 -11.52
C HIS A 160 12.72 16.65 -10.15
N ALA A 161 13.08 15.60 -9.41
CA ALA A 161 13.62 15.71 -8.07
C ALA A 161 14.94 16.50 -8.08
N ARG A 162 14.92 17.67 -7.42
CA ARG A 162 16.14 18.37 -7.02
C ARG A 162 16.63 17.77 -5.71
N ASP A 163 17.89 17.34 -5.66
CA ASP A 163 18.41 16.68 -4.48
C ASP A 163 18.38 17.62 -3.26
N GLY A 164 17.76 17.15 -2.17
CA GLY A 164 17.69 17.88 -0.91
C GLY A 164 16.68 19.03 -0.82
N ALA A 165 15.93 19.34 -1.88
CA ALA A 165 14.80 20.27 -1.81
C ALA A 165 13.65 19.71 -0.93
N TYR A 166 12.60 20.51 -0.71
CA TYR A 166 11.52 20.14 0.20
C TYR A 166 10.21 19.81 -0.52
N ILE A 167 9.39 18.99 0.12
CA ILE A 167 8.01 18.71 -0.28
C ILE A 167 7.15 18.83 0.97
N VAL A 168 6.09 19.63 0.94
CA VAL A 168 5.27 19.94 2.11
C VAL A 168 3.83 19.55 1.84
N ASN A 169 3.30 18.61 2.62
CA ASN A 169 1.98 18.05 2.44
C ASN A 169 1.25 17.80 3.76
N CYS A 170 -0.06 17.61 3.67
CA CYS A 170 -0.95 17.32 4.78
C CYS A 170 -1.89 16.19 4.41
N ALA A 171 -1.97 15.17 5.26
CA ALA A 171 -3.10 14.23 5.21
C ALA A 171 -4.37 14.93 5.70
N ILE A 172 -5.49 14.69 5.03
CA ILE A 172 -6.74 15.43 5.27
C ILE A 172 -7.92 14.51 5.58
N SER A 173 -8.90 15.12 6.23
CA SER A 173 -10.26 14.61 6.42
C SER A 173 -11.27 15.58 5.77
N PRO A 174 -12.49 15.15 5.41
CA PRO A 174 -13.06 13.79 5.56
C PRO A 174 -12.26 12.69 4.86
N MET A 175 -12.18 11.51 5.50
CA MET A 175 -11.54 10.33 4.92
C MET A 175 -12.46 9.64 3.91
N VAL A 176 -11.90 8.74 3.11
CA VAL A 176 -12.62 7.95 2.10
C VAL A 176 -12.64 6.46 2.46
N SER A 177 -13.62 5.73 1.94
CA SER A 177 -13.68 4.26 2.00
C SER A 177 -13.99 3.67 0.62
N LEU A 178 -13.97 2.35 0.49
CA LEU A 178 -14.37 1.68 -0.75
C LEU A 178 -15.87 1.84 -1.08
N ASN A 179 -16.70 2.14 -0.07
CA ASN A 179 -18.15 2.29 -0.24
C ASN A 179 -18.59 3.75 -0.30
N GLU A 180 -17.80 4.65 0.29
CA GLU A 180 -18.09 6.08 0.41
C GLU A 180 -16.87 6.85 -0.07
N TRP A 181 -16.96 7.35 -1.30
CA TRP A 181 -15.91 8.12 -1.94
C TRP A 181 -16.51 9.42 -2.46
N ASP A 182 -16.58 10.42 -1.58
CA ASP A 182 -17.28 11.65 -1.93
C ASP A 182 -16.46 12.55 -2.85
N TYR A 183 -15.15 12.34 -2.99
CA TYR A 183 -14.27 13.19 -3.81
C TYR A 183 -14.23 12.78 -5.28
N GLU A 184 -14.05 13.74 -6.18
CA GLU A 184 -13.86 13.42 -7.58
C GLU A 184 -12.62 12.53 -7.80
N ILE A 185 -12.75 11.56 -8.70
CA ILE A 185 -11.67 10.62 -9.06
C ILE A 185 -10.72 11.34 -10.02
N LYS A 186 -9.41 11.05 -9.94
CA LYS A 186 -8.35 11.79 -10.67
C LYS A 186 -8.45 13.29 -10.40
N SER A 187 -8.16 13.68 -9.16
CA SER A 187 -8.41 15.05 -8.69
C SER A 187 -7.22 15.68 -7.94
N GLY A 188 -6.05 15.05 -7.98
CA GLY A 188 -4.82 15.58 -7.36
C GLY A 188 -4.72 15.41 -5.84
N LEU A 189 -5.62 14.63 -5.21
CA LEU A 189 -5.67 14.43 -3.76
C LEU A 189 -5.00 13.14 -3.25
N GLY A 190 -4.23 12.44 -4.09
CA GLY A 190 -3.61 11.15 -3.73
C GLY A 190 -4.58 9.96 -3.67
N GLY A 191 -5.64 9.99 -4.47
CA GLY A 191 -6.67 8.94 -4.47
C GLY A 191 -6.15 7.54 -4.81
N SER A 192 -5.12 7.40 -5.66
CA SER A 192 -4.49 6.11 -5.96
C SER A 192 -3.85 5.50 -4.71
N GLY A 193 -3.10 6.29 -3.95
CA GLY A 193 -2.48 5.85 -2.69
C GLY A 193 -3.52 5.44 -1.65
N ALA A 194 -4.62 6.20 -1.53
CA ALA A 194 -5.71 5.87 -0.60
C ALA A 194 -6.44 4.59 -1.03
N TRP A 195 -6.72 4.44 -2.33
CA TRP A 195 -7.34 3.23 -2.88
C TRP A 195 -6.45 2.00 -2.67
N ALA A 196 -5.14 2.13 -2.89
CA ALA A 196 -4.20 1.05 -2.66
C ALA A 196 -4.15 0.64 -1.18
N LEU A 197 -4.12 1.62 -0.26
CA LEU A 197 -4.20 1.37 1.18
C LEU A 197 -5.50 0.63 1.57
N LEU A 198 -6.64 1.07 1.04
CA LEU A 198 -7.96 0.46 1.26
C LEU A 198 -8.14 -0.93 0.63
N ASN A 199 -7.26 -1.33 -0.29
CA ASN A 199 -7.20 -2.69 -0.85
C ASN A 199 -6.08 -3.53 -0.22
N GLY A 200 -5.39 -2.99 0.78
CA GLY A 200 -4.27 -3.64 1.46
C GLY A 200 -3.02 -3.79 0.59
N ASN A 201 -2.91 -3.08 -0.54
CA ASN A 201 -1.71 -3.11 -1.35
C ASN A 201 -0.62 -2.22 -0.72
N ASP A 202 0.64 -2.66 -0.73
CA ASP A 202 1.76 -1.80 -0.30
C ASP A 202 2.08 -0.80 -1.42
N ALA A 203 1.48 0.37 -1.31
CA ALA A 203 1.49 1.39 -2.35
C ALA A 203 2.87 2.01 -2.58
N VAL A 204 3.76 2.04 -1.58
CA VAL A 204 5.08 2.67 -1.71
C VAL A 204 5.98 1.87 -2.65
N GLU A 205 6.10 0.55 -2.46
CA GLU A 205 6.96 -0.28 -3.33
C GLU A 205 6.36 -0.47 -4.74
N SER A 206 5.03 -0.51 -4.86
CA SER A 206 4.38 -0.64 -6.17
C SER A 206 4.51 0.62 -7.03
N GLU A 207 4.54 1.81 -6.42
CA GLU A 207 4.67 3.09 -7.13
C GLU A 207 6.14 3.45 -7.44
N LEU A 208 7.08 3.16 -6.53
CA LEU A 208 8.52 3.35 -6.79
C LEU A 208 9.02 2.59 -8.03
N ASN A 209 8.44 1.42 -8.32
CA ASN A 209 8.81 0.61 -9.49
C ASN A 209 8.23 1.15 -10.82
N LEU A 210 7.22 2.02 -10.78
CA LEU A 210 6.56 2.60 -11.95
C LEU A 210 7.14 3.98 -12.34
N GLY A 211 8.10 4.51 -11.57
CA GLY A 211 8.69 5.83 -11.82
C GLY A 211 7.77 7.01 -11.51
N VAL A 212 6.66 6.76 -10.81
CA VAL A 212 5.73 7.79 -10.30
C VAL A 212 6.22 8.30 -8.93
N GLY A 213 5.83 9.51 -8.55
CA GLY A 213 6.25 10.12 -7.28
C GLY A 213 5.79 9.31 -6.06
N TRP A 214 6.63 9.22 -5.03
CA TRP A 214 6.36 8.41 -3.82
C TRP A 214 5.49 9.12 -2.77
N GLN A 215 5.10 10.37 -3.04
CA GLN A 215 4.50 11.27 -2.07
C GLN A 215 3.18 10.76 -1.50
N ASP A 216 2.28 10.32 -2.38
CA ASP A 216 0.92 9.89 -2.03
C ASP A 216 0.91 8.77 -0.98
N PRO A 217 1.57 7.63 -1.22
CA PRO A 217 1.55 6.54 -0.26
C PRO A 217 2.35 6.86 1.00
N ALA A 218 3.39 7.71 0.91
CA ALA A 218 4.17 8.14 2.06
C ALA A 218 3.33 9.00 3.02
N ILE A 219 2.64 10.04 2.53
CA ILE A 219 1.84 10.91 3.39
C ILE A 219 0.58 10.22 3.91
N ILE A 220 -0.08 9.40 3.09
CA ILE A 220 -1.29 8.68 3.50
C ILE A 220 -0.96 7.70 4.65
N ARG A 221 0.21 7.05 4.59
CA ARG A 221 0.68 6.15 5.65
C ARG A 221 1.18 6.90 6.88
N GLU A 222 1.84 8.03 6.70
CA GLU A 222 2.46 8.80 7.79
C GLU A 222 1.42 9.65 8.54
N THR A 223 0.49 10.29 7.82
CA THR A 223 -0.53 11.24 8.32
C THR A 223 0.05 12.51 8.96
N GLY A 224 -0.79 13.50 9.24
CA GLY A 224 -0.39 14.81 9.77
C GLY A 224 0.14 15.75 8.69
N VAL A 225 0.85 16.80 9.11
CA VAL A 225 1.55 17.72 8.22
C VAL A 225 3.01 17.31 8.15
N CYS A 226 3.48 16.90 6.99
CA CYS A 226 4.82 16.38 6.80
C CYS A 226 5.63 17.27 5.86
N VAL A 227 6.89 17.46 6.23
CA VAL A 227 7.92 17.99 5.35
C VAL A 227 8.86 16.85 5.01
N TRP A 228 9.05 16.62 3.72
CA TRP A 228 9.95 15.60 3.20
C TRP A 228 11.11 16.26 2.46
N ARG A 229 12.21 15.51 2.30
CA ARG A 229 13.26 15.81 1.33
C ARG A 229 12.94 15.13 0.01
N SER A 230 13.04 15.88 -1.09
CA SER A 230 12.96 15.33 -2.44
C SER A 230 14.15 14.41 -2.73
N GLY A 231 13.93 13.42 -3.58
CA GLY A 231 14.90 12.40 -3.92
C GLY A 231 14.25 11.10 -4.36
N PRO A 232 15.03 10.03 -4.58
CA PRO A 232 14.52 8.76 -5.09
C PRO A 232 13.67 7.99 -4.08
N ARG A 233 13.67 8.38 -2.80
CA ARG A 233 12.91 7.74 -1.72
C ARG A 233 12.36 8.78 -0.74
N PRO A 234 11.24 8.48 -0.06
CA PRO A 234 10.71 9.34 1.00
C PRO A 234 11.72 9.48 2.15
N VAL A 235 12.15 10.70 2.43
CA VAL A 235 12.93 11.04 3.63
C VAL A 235 12.18 12.11 4.40
N LEU A 236 11.57 11.72 5.53
CA LEU A 236 10.84 12.65 6.38
C LEU A 236 11.83 13.60 7.07
N HIS A 237 11.69 14.91 6.81
CA HIS A 237 12.50 15.94 7.46
C HIS A 237 11.93 16.29 8.84
N PHE A 238 10.64 16.60 8.92
CA PHE A 238 9.89 16.70 10.18
C PHE A 238 8.39 16.54 9.95
N LYS A 239 7.65 16.35 11.05
CA LYS A 239 6.19 16.21 11.06
C LYS A 239 5.57 17.06 12.17
N ARG A 240 4.38 17.60 11.92
CA ARG A 240 3.50 18.25 12.91
C ARG A 240 2.10 17.63 12.87
N ASN A 241 1.33 17.81 13.93
CA ASN A 241 -0.06 17.37 13.99
C ASN A 241 -1.00 18.16 13.06
N GLY A 242 -0.66 19.41 12.77
CA GLY A 242 -1.43 20.29 11.89
C GLY A 242 -2.50 21.12 12.57
N ASP A 243 -2.59 21.18 13.91
CA ASP A 243 -3.70 21.87 14.59
C ASP A 243 -3.86 23.34 14.20
N PHE A 244 -2.77 24.03 13.83
CA PHE A 244 -2.81 25.41 13.34
C PHE A 244 -3.57 25.58 12.01
N LEU A 245 -3.77 24.51 11.24
CA LEU A 245 -4.53 24.50 9.99
C LEU A 245 -6.04 24.30 10.20
N ARG A 246 -6.47 23.98 11.43
CA ARG A 246 -7.89 23.65 11.68
C ARG A 246 -8.79 24.84 11.36
N GLY A 247 -9.81 24.60 10.53
CA GLY A 247 -10.71 25.65 10.06
C GLY A 247 -10.12 26.58 8.99
N HIS A 248 -8.90 26.36 8.51
CA HIS A 248 -8.26 27.25 7.54
C HIS A 248 -8.25 26.71 6.10
N MET A 249 -8.65 25.46 5.88
CA MET A 249 -8.50 24.81 4.58
C MET A 249 -9.85 24.48 3.94
N ALA A 250 -9.94 24.71 2.64
CA ALA A 250 -11.02 24.21 1.81
C ALA A 250 -10.49 23.73 0.45
N LEU A 251 -11.30 22.91 -0.22
CA LEU A 251 -11.10 22.49 -1.61
C LEU A 251 -12.15 23.13 -2.51
N HIS A 252 -11.79 23.37 -3.76
CA HIS A 252 -12.69 23.75 -4.85
C HIS A 252 -12.47 22.82 -6.03
N TYR A 253 -13.51 22.13 -6.50
CA TYR A 253 -13.41 21.33 -7.73
C TYR A 253 -13.56 22.22 -8.96
N THR A 254 -12.62 22.13 -9.90
CA THR A 254 -12.53 23.06 -11.04
C THR A 254 -13.30 22.61 -12.29
N ASP A 255 -14.22 21.65 -12.16
CA ASP A 255 -15.00 21.04 -13.26
C ASP A 255 -14.18 20.47 -14.43
N THR A 256 -12.86 20.33 -14.23
CA THR A 256 -11.90 19.77 -15.19
C THR A 256 -11.21 18.60 -14.51
N PRO A 257 -11.18 17.38 -15.08
CA PRO A 257 -10.44 16.27 -14.50
C PRO A 257 -8.94 16.59 -14.40
N HIS A 258 -8.26 16.03 -13.41
CA HIS A 258 -6.81 16.20 -13.28
C HIS A 258 -6.08 15.40 -14.38
N ASP A 259 -5.48 16.09 -15.35
CA ASP A 259 -4.66 15.50 -16.40
C ASP A 259 -3.17 15.68 -16.10
N THR A 260 -2.47 14.55 -15.99
CA THR A 260 -1.05 14.46 -15.57
C THR A 260 -0.14 14.02 -16.72
N PRO A 261 -0.51 13.03 -17.55
CA PRO A 261 0.36 12.55 -18.64
C PRO A 261 0.60 13.54 -19.78
N ASP A 262 -0.40 14.35 -20.16
CA ASP A 262 -0.26 15.26 -21.33
C ASP A 262 0.63 16.48 -21.05
N ASN A 263 1.06 16.68 -19.80
CA ASN A 263 1.81 17.85 -19.36
C ASN A 263 3.19 17.55 -18.77
N VAL A 264 3.67 16.29 -18.84
CA VAL A 264 4.95 15.87 -18.22
C VAL A 264 6.14 16.68 -18.76
N ASP A 265 6.09 17.10 -20.02
CA ASP A 265 7.17 17.81 -20.72
C ASP A 265 7.04 19.35 -20.75
N ASN A 266 6.11 19.94 -19.98
CA ASN A 266 5.99 21.40 -19.91
C ASN A 266 7.24 22.03 -19.29
N ARG A 267 7.63 23.21 -19.78
CA ARG A 267 8.72 23.99 -19.19
C ARG A 267 8.25 24.48 -17.81
N ARG A 268 8.91 24.01 -16.75
CA ARG A 268 8.62 24.40 -15.36
C ARG A 268 9.73 25.25 -14.78
N ASP A 269 9.36 26.20 -13.93
CA ASP A 269 10.31 26.92 -13.09
C ASP A 269 10.58 26.13 -11.80
N TYR A 270 11.54 25.21 -11.88
CA TYR A 270 11.93 24.41 -10.73
C TYR A 270 12.60 25.24 -9.61
N ASP A 271 13.15 26.43 -9.91
CA ASP A 271 13.71 27.32 -8.89
C ASP A 271 12.57 27.92 -8.05
N LEU A 272 11.48 28.33 -8.72
CA LEU A 272 10.28 28.84 -8.07
C LEU A 272 9.58 27.76 -7.25
N ILE A 273 9.48 26.53 -7.77
CA ILE A 273 8.88 25.38 -7.05
C ILE A 273 9.69 25.07 -5.79
N GLU A 274 11.02 25.05 -5.87
CA GLU A 274 11.90 24.84 -4.72
C GLU A 274 11.79 25.97 -3.69
N GLN A 275 11.75 27.22 -4.14
CA GLN A 275 11.57 28.38 -3.27
C GLN A 275 10.23 28.34 -2.54
N ALA A 276 9.15 27.98 -3.24
CA ALA A 276 7.82 27.81 -2.65
C ALA A 276 7.82 26.70 -1.60
N ALA A 277 8.47 25.58 -1.87
CA ALA A 277 8.58 24.49 -0.90
C ALA A 277 9.41 24.87 0.34
N ALA A 278 10.51 25.59 0.16
CA ALA A 278 11.33 26.10 1.26
C ALA A 278 10.55 27.10 2.14
N SER A 279 9.79 28.00 1.51
CA SER A 279 8.91 28.94 2.23
C SER A 279 7.79 28.21 2.98
N ALA A 280 7.14 27.23 2.34
CA ALA A 280 6.08 26.42 2.94
C ALA A 280 6.62 25.64 4.16
N LYS A 281 7.84 25.10 4.07
CA LYS A 281 8.50 24.43 5.20
C LYS A 281 8.65 25.36 6.39
N GLU A 282 9.19 26.56 6.19
CA GLU A 282 9.36 27.55 7.26
C GLU A 282 8.01 27.97 7.87
N ALA A 283 6.99 28.17 7.03
CA ALA A 283 5.64 28.51 7.48
C ALA A 283 5.02 27.38 8.32
N VAL A 284 5.12 26.13 7.87
CA VAL A 284 4.67 24.95 8.63
C VAL A 284 5.46 24.79 9.92
N PHE A 285 6.77 25.06 9.92
CA PHE A 285 7.57 24.99 11.15
C PHE A 285 7.13 26.05 12.18
N ALA A 286 6.83 27.27 11.72
CA ALA A 286 6.32 28.34 12.58
C ALA A 286 4.84 28.16 12.98
N GLY A 287 4.04 27.47 12.17
CA GLY A 287 2.58 27.41 12.32
C GLY A 287 1.91 28.71 11.86
N ASP A 288 2.46 29.34 10.83
CA ASP A 288 2.08 30.66 10.34
C ASP A 288 1.21 30.53 9.08
N ILE A 289 -0.09 30.79 9.22
CA ILE A 289 -1.07 30.66 8.13
C ILE A 289 -0.86 31.70 7.02
N PRO A 290 -0.71 33.01 7.31
CA PRO A 290 -0.38 34.00 6.27
C PRO A 290 0.86 33.62 5.47
N LYS A 291 1.96 33.25 6.13
CA LYS A 291 3.20 32.86 5.46
C LYS A 291 3.02 31.58 4.63
N LEU A 292 2.21 30.64 5.10
CA LEU A 292 1.88 29.44 4.33
C LEU A 292 1.07 29.79 3.08
N GLY A 293 0.15 30.76 3.19
CA GLY A 293 -0.61 31.34 2.08
C GLY A 293 0.28 31.96 1.00
N GLU A 294 1.30 32.72 1.40
CA GLU A 294 2.32 33.26 0.48
C GLU A 294 3.07 32.14 -0.26
N ALA A 295 3.50 31.10 0.47
CA ALA A 295 4.21 29.96 -0.13
C ALA A 295 3.33 29.17 -1.11
N VAL A 296 2.06 28.97 -0.76
CA VAL A 296 1.05 28.37 -1.64
C VAL A 296 0.84 29.22 -2.89
N SER A 297 0.75 30.54 -2.74
CA SER A 297 0.59 31.47 -3.86
C SER A 297 1.80 31.48 -4.79
N LEU A 298 3.01 31.30 -4.24
CA LEU A 298 4.23 31.15 -5.04
C LEU A 298 4.20 29.87 -5.87
N SER A 299 3.75 28.75 -5.29
CA SER A 299 3.52 27.52 -6.06
C SER A 299 2.45 27.71 -7.15
N TYR A 300 1.44 28.53 -6.90
CA TYR A 300 0.39 28.82 -7.85
C TYR A 300 0.86 29.70 -9.01
N ALA A 301 1.77 30.64 -8.76
CA ALA A 301 2.42 31.39 -9.83
C ALA A 301 3.15 30.46 -10.81
N ALA A 302 3.87 29.46 -10.31
CA ALA A 302 4.49 28.42 -11.16
C ALA A 302 3.45 27.66 -11.98
N GLN A 303 2.31 27.28 -11.38
CA GLN A 303 1.20 26.61 -12.08
C GLN A 303 0.60 27.46 -13.20
N LEU A 304 0.47 28.78 -13.00
CA LEU A 304 -0.01 29.70 -14.03
C LEU A 304 0.98 29.83 -15.19
N GLU A 305 2.28 29.89 -14.89
CA GLU A 305 3.33 29.89 -15.92
C GLU A 305 3.37 28.59 -16.73
N GLU A 306 3.00 27.47 -16.11
CA GLU A 306 2.81 26.20 -16.80
C GLU A 306 1.59 26.19 -17.73
N GLY A 307 0.67 27.16 -17.61
CA GLY A 307 -0.50 27.34 -18.48
C GLY A 307 -1.85 27.00 -17.82
N MET A 308 -1.86 26.68 -16.52
CA MET A 308 -3.10 26.40 -15.80
C MET A 308 -4.03 27.64 -15.76
N LEU A 309 -5.34 27.40 -15.68
CA LEU A 309 -6.33 28.46 -15.64
C LEU A 309 -6.32 29.23 -14.32
N GLU A 310 -6.82 30.47 -14.37
CA GLU A 310 -7.01 31.24 -13.14
C GLU A 310 -8.09 30.63 -12.25
N LEU A 311 -7.73 30.45 -10.98
CA LEU A 311 -8.59 29.95 -9.93
C LEU A 311 -9.45 31.11 -9.40
N PRO A 312 -10.75 30.89 -9.15
CA PRO A 312 -11.65 31.92 -8.64
C PRO A 312 -11.10 32.60 -7.39
N ALA A 313 -11.23 33.93 -7.32
CA ALA A 313 -10.93 34.68 -6.11
C ALA A 313 -11.93 34.35 -5.00
N ALA A 314 -11.46 34.35 -3.76
CA ALA A 314 -12.28 34.12 -2.58
C ALA A 314 -11.91 35.13 -1.50
N GLU A 315 -12.92 35.75 -0.88
CA GLU A 315 -12.72 36.70 0.20
C GLU A 315 -12.06 36.04 1.41
N GLY A 316 -11.06 36.70 2.00
CA GLY A 316 -10.31 36.17 3.15
C GLY A 316 -9.38 34.99 2.82
N CYS A 317 -9.22 34.63 1.55
CA CYS A 317 -8.23 33.65 1.09
C CYS A 317 -6.82 34.26 1.15
N VAL A 318 -5.90 33.59 1.84
CA VAL A 318 -4.49 33.98 1.98
C VAL A 318 -3.57 33.28 0.98
N GLY A 319 -4.05 32.23 0.33
CA GLY A 319 -3.32 31.53 -0.73
C GLY A 319 -4.14 30.39 -1.31
N ARG A 320 -3.98 30.14 -2.61
CA ARG A 320 -4.65 29.05 -3.31
C ARG A 320 -3.75 28.46 -4.38
N LYS A 321 -3.93 27.17 -4.70
CA LYS A 321 -3.21 26.47 -5.78
C LYS A 321 -3.98 25.21 -6.21
N TYR A 322 -3.70 24.67 -7.40
CA TYR A 322 -4.17 23.33 -7.76
C TYR A 322 -3.48 22.26 -6.91
N CYS A 323 -4.21 21.21 -6.57
CA CYS A 323 -3.69 20.02 -5.90
C CYS A 323 -3.06 19.05 -6.92
N GLY A 324 -1.95 18.41 -6.55
CA GLY A 324 -1.22 17.51 -7.44
C GLY A 324 -0.35 18.24 -8.47
N GLY A 325 0.25 17.45 -9.38
CA GLY A 325 1.19 17.93 -10.41
C GLY A 325 0.58 18.10 -11.80
N GLY A 326 -0.72 17.84 -11.97
CA GLY A 326 -1.45 17.93 -13.23
C GLY A 326 -2.39 19.13 -13.30
N TRP A 327 -3.05 19.29 -14.44
CA TRP A 327 -3.99 20.38 -14.68
C TRP A 327 -5.41 19.95 -14.31
N GLY A 328 -6.11 20.74 -13.50
CA GLY A 328 -7.48 20.45 -13.07
C GLY A 328 -7.56 19.63 -11.78
N GLY A 329 -8.75 19.11 -11.48
CA GLY A 329 -9.07 18.43 -10.23
C GLY A 329 -9.52 19.40 -9.14
N TYR A 330 -9.01 19.19 -7.93
CA TYR A 330 -9.25 20.12 -6.82
C TYR A 330 -8.16 21.18 -6.74
N ALA A 331 -8.55 22.38 -6.32
CA ALA A 331 -7.66 23.40 -5.82
C ALA A 331 -7.78 23.55 -4.31
N LEU A 332 -6.63 23.68 -3.64
CA LEU A 332 -6.53 24.02 -2.23
C LEU A 332 -6.67 25.53 -2.05
N TYR A 333 -7.50 25.93 -1.09
CA TYR A 333 -7.65 27.30 -0.63
C TYR A 333 -7.34 27.37 0.87
N LEU A 334 -6.47 28.32 1.23
CA LEU A 334 -6.13 28.67 2.61
C LEU A 334 -6.80 29.99 2.98
N PHE A 335 -7.41 30.05 4.16
CA PHE A 335 -8.12 31.21 4.67
C PHE A 335 -7.49 31.77 5.93
N ALA A 336 -7.64 33.07 6.15
CA ALA A 336 -7.13 33.73 7.35
C ALA A 336 -7.85 33.28 8.64
N ASN A 337 -9.09 32.81 8.54
CA ASN A 337 -9.91 32.33 9.65
C ASN A 337 -11.03 31.39 9.17
N SER A 338 -11.68 30.71 10.12
CA SER A 338 -12.75 29.76 9.83
C SER A 338 -14.00 30.39 9.24
N GLN A 339 -14.34 31.62 9.61
CA GLN A 339 -15.52 32.30 9.07
C GLN A 339 -15.41 32.53 7.57
N ALA A 340 -14.25 32.98 7.08
CA ALA A 340 -13.99 33.14 5.65
C ALA A 340 -13.99 31.79 4.92
N ARG A 341 -13.39 30.75 5.53
CA ARG A 341 -13.42 29.37 5.00
C ARG A 341 -14.85 28.86 4.86
N ASP A 342 -15.66 28.99 5.91
CA ASP A 342 -17.04 28.50 5.93
C ASP A 342 -17.91 29.26 4.92
N ALA A 343 -17.72 30.57 4.78
CA ALA A 343 -18.40 31.38 3.76
C ALA A 343 -18.05 30.92 2.33
N PHE A 344 -16.78 30.61 2.07
CA PHE A 344 -16.37 30.03 0.80
C PHE A 344 -16.97 28.65 0.55
N VAL A 345 -16.99 27.77 1.56
CA VAL A 345 -17.60 26.44 1.42
C VAL A 345 -19.10 26.55 1.12
N ALA A 346 -19.79 27.51 1.72
CA ALA A 346 -21.22 27.74 1.46
C ALA A 346 -21.49 28.40 0.08
N SER A 347 -20.49 28.97 -0.59
CA SER A 347 -20.70 29.72 -1.83
C SER A 347 -20.91 28.84 -3.06
N ALA A 348 -20.48 27.57 -3.03
CA ALA A 348 -20.69 26.63 -4.12
C ALA A 348 -20.69 25.17 -3.64
N ASN A 349 -21.54 24.33 -4.24
CA ASN A 349 -21.63 22.91 -3.90
C ASN A 349 -20.36 22.10 -4.20
N CYS A 350 -19.50 22.61 -5.08
CA CYS A 350 -18.20 22.01 -5.39
C CYS A 350 -17.11 22.36 -4.36
N ASN A 351 -17.41 23.25 -3.40
CA ASN A 351 -16.49 23.63 -2.33
C ASN A 351 -16.66 22.72 -1.12
N ARG A 352 -15.54 22.40 -0.47
CA ARG A 352 -15.53 21.47 0.67
C ARG A 352 -14.57 21.89 1.74
N ALA A 353 -15.03 21.87 2.98
CA ALA A 353 -14.16 22.00 4.13
C ALA A 353 -13.28 20.75 4.26
N ILE A 354 -11.99 20.97 4.52
CA ILE A 354 -11.05 19.89 4.84
C ILE A 354 -10.27 20.24 6.11
N GLU A 355 -9.91 19.22 6.87
CA GLU A 355 -9.22 19.37 8.16
C GLU A 355 -7.98 18.46 8.21
N PRO A 356 -6.90 18.86 8.90
CA PRO A 356 -5.71 18.02 9.03
C PRO A 356 -6.06 16.72 9.76
N TYR A 357 -5.63 15.59 9.20
CA TYR A 357 -5.82 14.27 9.78
C TYR A 357 -4.48 13.70 10.26
N ILE A 358 -4.44 13.25 11.51
CA ILE A 358 -3.28 12.56 12.09
C ILE A 358 -3.74 11.31 12.85
N THR A 359 -3.07 10.19 12.62
CA THR A 359 -3.19 9.02 13.50
C THR A 359 -2.20 9.17 14.64
N ILE A 360 -2.71 9.17 15.88
CA ILE A 360 -1.89 9.03 17.07
C ILE A 360 -1.41 7.57 17.08
N ARG A 361 -0.14 7.34 16.78
CA ARG A 361 0.50 6.02 16.90
C ARG A 361 1.27 5.93 18.20
#